data_AF-A0A454VY48-F1
#
_entry.id   AF-A0A454VY48-F1
#
_cell.length_a   1.000
_cell.length_b   1.000
_cell.length_c   1.000
_cell.angle_alpha   90.00
_cell.angle_beta   90.00
_cell.angle_gamma   90.00
#
_symmetry.space_group_name_H-M   'P 1'
#
loop_
_entity.id
_entity.type
_entity.pdbx_description
1 polymer ?
#
loop_
_entity_poly.entity_id
_entity_poly.type
_entity_poly.pdbx_seq_one_letter_code
_entity_poly.pdbx_strand_id
1 'polypeptide(L)'
;MSNEGRGPAVVEGVLERITYANEETGYTVARVDTGRGAGDLLTVVGALLGAQPGESLRMEGRWGSHPQYGKQFTVENYTTVLPATIQGIRRYLGSGLVKGIGPVFADRITQHFGLDTLDVLEESPGRLIEVPGLGPKRTRNITAAWEEQKAIKEVMVF
;
A
#
# COMPACT_ATOMS: atom_id res chain seq x y z
N MET A 1 -26.23 -28.10 -15.06
CA MET A 1 -25.20 -27.14 -15.55
C MET A 1 -24.96 -26.16 -14.41
N SER A 2 -24.26 -26.59 -13.37
CA SER A 2 -22.82 -26.35 -13.14
C SER A 2 -22.54 -24.91 -12.74
N ASN A 3 -22.33 -24.67 -11.44
CA ASN A 3 -21.05 -24.13 -10.96
C ASN A 3 -20.92 -24.34 -9.44
N GLU A 4 -20.22 -25.40 -9.04
CA GLU A 4 -19.66 -25.54 -7.69
C GLU A 4 -18.52 -24.51 -7.50
N GLY A 5 -18.42 -23.95 -6.29
CA GLY A 5 -17.13 -23.77 -5.61
C GLY A 5 -16.11 -22.81 -6.22
N ARG A 6 -16.46 -21.57 -6.57
CA ARG A 6 -15.44 -20.52 -6.67
C ARG A 6 -15.28 -19.86 -5.30
N GLY A 7 -14.22 -20.24 -4.58
CA GLY A 7 -13.77 -19.50 -3.41
C GLY A 7 -13.56 -18.01 -3.73
N PRO A 8 -13.41 -17.15 -2.72
CA PRO A 8 -13.23 -15.71 -2.93
C PRO A 8 -12.06 -15.46 -3.91
N ALA A 9 -12.27 -14.53 -4.84
CA ALA A 9 -11.21 -14.07 -5.72
C ALA A 9 -10.22 -13.23 -4.93
N VAL A 10 -8.94 -13.27 -5.30
CA VAL A 10 -7.88 -12.47 -4.69
C VAL A 10 -7.45 -11.37 -5.65
N VAL A 11 -7.37 -10.14 -5.15
CA VAL A 11 -6.83 -8.98 -5.87
C VAL A 11 -5.77 -8.31 -4.99
N GLU A 12 -4.62 -8.02 -5.59
CA GLU A 12 -3.56 -7.25 -4.94
C GLU A 12 -3.38 -5.91 -5.64
N GLY A 13 -3.07 -4.86 -4.87
CA GLY A 13 -2.80 -3.55 -5.42
C GLY A 13 -2.55 -2.49 -4.35
N VAL A 14 -2.14 -1.30 -4.79
CA VAL A 14 -1.89 -0.14 -3.93
C VAL A 14 -3.18 0.66 -3.79
N LEU A 15 -3.60 0.94 -2.56
CA LEU A 15 -4.72 1.85 -2.30
C LEU A 15 -4.31 3.27 -2.70
N GLU A 16 -4.82 3.79 -3.80
CA GLU A 16 -4.46 5.13 -4.29
C GLU A 16 -5.22 6.23 -3.55
N ARG A 17 -6.53 6.00 -3.34
CA ARG A 17 -7.38 6.94 -2.59
C ARG A 17 -8.66 6.29 -2.08
N ILE A 18 -9.15 6.83 -0.97
CA ILE A 18 -10.50 6.61 -0.49
C ILE A 18 -11.41 7.68 -1.08
N THR A 19 -12.45 7.26 -1.79
CA THR A 19 -13.45 8.16 -2.41
C THR A 19 -14.59 8.46 -1.46
N TYR A 20 -14.95 7.49 -0.61
CA TYR A 20 -15.97 7.61 0.41
C TYR A 20 -15.65 6.64 1.56
N ALA A 21 -15.90 7.05 2.79
CA ALA A 21 -15.86 6.19 3.97
C ALA A 21 -17.03 6.55 4.88
N ASN A 22 -17.70 5.53 5.39
CA ASN A 22 -18.68 5.64 6.46
C ASN A 22 -18.07 5.04 7.73
N GLU A 23 -17.75 5.89 8.71
CA GLU A 23 -17.07 5.47 9.93
C GLU A 23 -17.95 4.60 10.84
N GLU A 24 -19.28 4.78 10.80
CA GLU A 24 -20.22 4.00 11.62
C GLU A 24 -20.36 2.55 11.16
N THR A 25 -20.32 2.32 9.85
CA THR A 25 -20.52 0.99 9.24
C THR A 25 -19.22 0.36 8.73
N GLY A 26 -18.14 1.13 8.66
CA GLY A 26 -16.87 0.76 8.02
C GLY A 26 -16.91 0.69 6.49
N TYR A 27 -18.06 0.97 5.86
CA TYR A 27 -18.21 0.87 4.42
C TYR A 27 -17.34 1.91 3.71
N THR A 28 -16.46 1.43 2.83
CA THR A 28 -15.48 2.24 2.12
C THR A 28 -15.62 2.03 0.62
N VAL A 29 -15.49 3.11 -0.15
CA VAL A 29 -15.29 3.09 -1.60
C VAL A 29 -13.88 3.59 -1.89
N ALA A 30 -13.06 2.74 -2.47
CA ALA A 30 -11.65 2.96 -2.70
C ALA A 30 -11.27 2.80 -4.17
N ARG A 31 -10.14 3.41 -4.55
CA ARG A 31 -9.50 3.25 -5.85
C ARG A 31 -8.16 2.58 -5.64
N VAL A 32 -7.95 1.45 -6.30
CA VAL A 32 -6.75 0.61 -6.13
C VAL A 32 -6.01 0.49 -7.45
N ASP A 33 -4.71 0.79 -7.47
CA ASP A 33 -3.82 0.46 -8.58
C ASP A 33 -3.38 -1.00 -8.45
N THR A 34 -3.86 -1.85 -9.37
CA THR A 34 -3.49 -3.28 -9.40
C THR A 34 -2.17 -3.54 -10.14
N GLY A 35 -1.49 -2.49 -10.61
CA GLY A 35 -0.32 -2.58 -11.47
C GLY A 35 -0.62 -3.13 -12.87
N ARG A 36 -1.90 -3.39 -13.18
CA ARG A 36 -2.37 -3.89 -14.47
C ARG A 36 -3.10 -2.76 -15.22
N GLY A 37 -2.73 -2.56 -16.48
CA GLY A 37 -3.30 -1.51 -17.32
C GLY A 37 -2.56 -0.17 -17.19
N ALA A 38 -2.78 0.72 -18.16
CA ALA A 38 -2.08 2.00 -18.29
C ALA A 38 -2.62 3.07 -17.32
N GLY A 39 -2.64 2.77 -16.01
CA GLY A 39 -3.12 3.67 -14.96
C GLY A 39 -4.59 3.53 -14.60
N ASP A 40 -5.26 2.46 -15.05
CA ASP A 40 -6.65 2.19 -14.70
C ASP A 40 -6.77 1.73 -13.24
N LEU A 41 -7.44 2.54 -12.42
CA LEU A 41 -7.71 2.18 -11.03
C LEU A 41 -8.97 1.32 -10.92
N LEU A 42 -8.87 0.26 -10.14
CA LEU A 42 -9.99 -0.60 -9.79
C LEU A 42 -10.85 0.08 -8.72
N THR A 43 -12.18 0.08 -8.89
CA THR A 43 -13.10 0.41 -7.79
C THR A 43 -13.23 -0.78 -6.86
N VAL A 44 -12.92 -0.53 -5.59
CA VAL A 44 -13.03 -1.50 -4.51
C VAL A 44 -14.04 -0.98 -3.49
N VAL A 45 -14.92 -1.86 -3.01
CA VAL A 45 -15.93 -1.52 -1.99
C VAL A 45 -15.93 -2.56 -0.87
N GLY A 46 -16.24 -2.16 0.37
CA GLY A 46 -16.31 -3.08 1.51
C GLY A 46 -15.79 -2.45 2.80
N ALA A 47 -15.62 -3.28 3.83
CA ALA A 47 -15.03 -2.86 5.10
C ALA A 47 -13.49 -2.82 4.97
N LEU A 48 -12.94 -1.63 4.78
CA LEU A 48 -11.49 -1.37 4.66
C LEU A 48 -10.99 -0.56 5.87
N LEU A 49 -11.40 -0.97 7.07
CA LEU A 49 -11.20 -0.22 8.31
C LEU A 49 -9.72 0.02 8.61
N GLY A 50 -9.32 1.29 8.55
CA GLY A 50 -7.96 1.72 8.84
C GLY A 50 -6.95 1.46 7.70
N ALA A 51 -7.38 0.94 6.55
CA ALA A 51 -6.55 0.96 5.35
C ALA A 51 -6.25 2.41 4.93
N GLN A 52 -4.99 2.71 4.60
CA GLN A 52 -4.56 4.06 4.24
C GLN A 52 -4.08 4.14 2.79
N PRO A 53 -4.33 5.27 2.10
CA PRO A 53 -3.70 5.52 0.80
C PRO A 53 -2.18 5.32 0.83
N GLY A 54 -1.66 4.63 -0.18
CA GLY A 54 -0.29 4.18 -0.32
C GLY A 54 -0.02 2.75 0.15
N GLU A 55 -0.93 2.13 0.92
CA GLU A 55 -0.76 0.76 1.37
C GLU A 55 -0.97 -0.25 0.25
N SER A 56 -0.14 -1.29 0.24
CA SER A 56 -0.36 -2.47 -0.60
C SER A 56 -1.30 -3.42 0.12
N LEU A 57 -2.44 -3.69 -0.51
CA LEU A 57 -3.50 -4.53 0.03
C LEU A 57 -3.59 -5.83 -0.76
N ARG A 58 -3.73 -6.95 -0.06
CA ARG A 58 -4.23 -8.21 -0.59
C ARG A 58 -5.65 -8.39 -0.13
N MET A 59 -6.58 -8.36 -1.09
CA MET A 59 -8.01 -8.33 -0.85
C MET A 59 -8.66 -9.61 -1.36
N GLU A 60 -9.45 -10.24 -0.52
CA GLU A 60 -10.29 -11.39 -0.83
C GLU A 60 -11.74 -10.95 -0.93
N GLY A 61 -12.44 -11.45 -1.95
CA GLY A 61 -13.82 -11.06 -2.16
C GLY A 61 -14.39 -11.48 -3.50
N ARG A 62 -15.35 -10.68 -4.00
CA ARG A 62 -16.17 -11.05 -5.15
C ARG A 62 -16.27 -9.91 -6.17
N TRP A 63 -16.28 -10.28 -7.44
CA TRP A 63 -16.55 -9.36 -8.53
C TRP A 63 -18.04 -9.08 -8.62
N GLY A 64 -18.40 -7.79 -8.75
CA GLY A 64 -19.76 -7.35 -8.98
C GLY A 64 -19.81 -6.20 -9.98
N SER A 65 -21.02 -5.77 -10.30
CA SER A 65 -21.27 -4.59 -11.11
C SER A 65 -22.39 -3.78 -10.51
N HIS A 66 -22.16 -2.48 -10.31
CA HIS A 66 -23.21 -1.54 -9.93
C HIS A 66 -23.82 -0.91 -11.18
N PRO A 67 -25.17 -0.83 -11.31
CA PRO A 67 -25.82 -0.28 -12.51
C PRO A 67 -25.33 1.12 -12.92
N GLN A 68 -24.99 1.96 -11.93
CA GLN A 68 -24.50 3.33 -12.15
C GLN A 68 -22.98 3.47 -12.21
N TYR A 69 -22.22 2.58 -11.56
CA TYR A 69 -20.78 2.76 -11.32
C TYR A 69 -19.90 1.70 -11.99
N GLY A 70 -20.52 0.75 -12.69
CA GLY A 70 -19.81 -0.28 -13.45
C GLY A 70 -19.18 -1.35 -12.55
N LYS A 71 -18.09 -1.95 -13.05
CA LYS A 71 -17.41 -3.09 -12.41
C LYS A 71 -16.74 -2.68 -11.11
N GLN A 72 -16.96 -3.46 -10.06
CA GLN A 72 -16.38 -3.25 -8.73
C GLN A 72 -15.91 -4.58 -8.15
N PHE A 73 -14.97 -4.49 -7.23
CA PHE A 73 -14.56 -5.62 -6.39
C PHE A 73 -15.05 -5.39 -4.96
N THR A 74 -15.92 -6.27 -4.48
CA THR A 74 -16.43 -6.23 -3.12
C THR A 74 -15.50 -7.05 -2.22
N VAL A 75 -14.86 -6.38 -1.27
CA VAL A 75 -13.90 -6.95 -0.31
C VAL A 75 -14.68 -7.54 0.86
N GLU A 76 -14.35 -8.79 1.17
CA GLU A 76 -14.85 -9.53 2.32
C GLU A 76 -13.78 -9.64 3.40
N ASN A 77 -12.52 -9.73 3.00
CA ASN A 77 -11.36 -9.71 3.89
C ASN A 77 -10.17 -9.04 3.19
N TYR A 78 -9.27 -8.42 3.95
CA TYR A 78 -8.01 -7.93 3.40
C TYR A 78 -6.88 -7.97 4.42
N THR A 79 -5.66 -7.96 3.90
CA THR A 79 -4.43 -7.81 4.69
C THR A 79 -3.54 -6.77 4.02
N THR A 80 -2.73 -6.09 4.81
CA THR A 80 -1.63 -5.28 4.30
C THR A 80 -0.46 -6.19 3.98
N VAL A 81 0.20 -5.97 2.85
CA VAL A 81 1.32 -6.79 2.39
C VAL A 81 2.53 -5.91 2.17
N LEU A 82 3.66 -6.27 2.76
CA LEU A 82 4.93 -5.61 2.43
C LEU A 82 5.36 -6.04 1.03
N PRO A 83 5.83 -5.11 0.19
CA PRO A 83 6.24 -5.45 -1.17
C PRO A 83 7.50 -6.32 -1.17
N ALA A 84 7.47 -7.40 -1.96
CA ALA A 84 8.60 -8.33 -2.10
C ALA A 84 9.42 -8.13 -3.39
N THR A 85 9.16 -7.05 -4.14
CA THR A 85 9.88 -6.73 -5.38
C THR A 85 10.44 -5.32 -5.33
N ILE A 86 11.57 -5.06 -6.02
CA ILE A 86 12.17 -3.71 -6.08
C ILE A 86 11.16 -2.68 -6.56
N GLN A 87 10.37 -3.01 -7.59
CA GLN A 87 9.33 -2.10 -8.09
C GLN A 87 8.25 -1.84 -7.03
N GLY A 88 7.82 -2.87 -6.31
CA GLY A 88 6.86 -2.74 -5.22
C GLY A 88 7.40 -1.88 -4.07
N ILE A 89 8.64 -2.12 -3.64
CA ILE A 89 9.32 -1.35 -2.58
C ILE A 89 9.42 0.12 -3.01
N ARG A 90 9.82 0.38 -4.25
CA ARG A 90 9.92 1.75 -4.78
C ARG A 90 8.57 2.46 -4.77
N ARG A 91 7.49 1.78 -5.19
CA ARG A 91 6.13 2.34 -5.16
C ARG A 91 5.67 2.60 -3.73
N TYR A 92 5.89 1.64 -2.82
CA TYR A 92 5.55 1.75 -1.41
C TYR A 92 6.23 2.96 -0.76
N LEU A 93 7.54 3.10 -0.92
CA LEU A 93 8.28 4.24 -0.37
C LEU A 93 7.88 5.56 -1.04
N GLY A 94 7.61 5.54 -2.35
CA GLY A 94 7.21 6.72 -3.11
C GLY A 94 5.76 7.16 -2.92
N SER A 95 4.94 6.35 -2.23
CA SER A 95 3.50 6.59 -2.02
C SER A 95 3.21 7.75 -1.06
N GLY A 96 4.20 8.17 -0.28
CA GLY A 96 4.05 9.19 0.76
C GLY A 96 3.70 8.63 2.14
N LEU A 97 3.54 7.32 2.30
CA LEU A 97 3.38 6.68 3.62
C LEU A 97 4.55 6.98 4.56
N VAL A 98 5.78 7.03 4.02
CA VAL A 98 6.97 7.43 4.77
C VAL A 98 7.28 8.88 4.43
N LYS A 99 6.92 9.79 5.35
CA LYS A 99 7.16 11.23 5.15
C LYS A 99 8.65 11.49 4.87
N GLY A 100 8.90 12.28 3.83
CA GLY A 100 10.27 12.63 3.42
C GLY A 100 10.88 11.72 2.35
N ILE A 101 10.23 10.61 2.00
CA ILE A 101 10.57 9.80 0.83
C ILE A 101 9.56 10.06 -0.29
N GLY A 102 9.97 10.86 -1.28
CA GLY A 102 9.22 11.01 -2.53
C GLY A 102 9.71 10.05 -3.62
N PRO A 103 9.06 10.00 -4.79
CA PRO A 103 9.40 9.06 -5.87
C PRO A 103 10.88 9.06 -6.29
N VAL A 104 11.54 10.23 -6.25
CA VAL A 104 12.97 10.37 -6.58
C VAL A 104 13.85 9.68 -5.53
N PHE A 105 13.57 9.86 -4.24
CA PHE A 105 14.37 9.21 -3.20
C PHE A 105 14.02 7.73 -3.08
N ALA A 106 12.75 7.35 -3.27
CA ALA A 106 12.36 5.94 -3.36
C ALA A 106 13.15 5.21 -4.45
N ASP A 107 13.31 5.82 -5.62
CA ASP A 107 14.15 5.29 -6.69
C ASP A 107 15.62 5.12 -6.27
N ARG A 108 16.23 6.17 -5.70
CA ARG A 108 17.64 6.11 -5.29
C ARG A 108 17.90 5.10 -4.16
N ILE A 109 17.02 5.05 -3.17
CA ILE A 109 17.11 4.10 -2.05
C ILE A 109 17.03 2.67 -2.59
N THR A 110 16.04 2.38 -3.43
CA THR A 110 15.87 1.04 -4.01
C THR A 110 16.94 0.66 -5.03
N GLN A 111 17.52 1.62 -5.75
CA GLN A 111 18.70 1.39 -6.59
C GLN A 111 19.94 1.03 -5.77
N HIS A 112 20.08 1.60 -4.57
CA HIS A 112 21.24 1.38 -3.71
C HIS A 112 21.12 0.11 -2.87
N PHE A 113 19.97 -0.15 -2.24
CA PHE A 113 19.77 -1.30 -1.34
C PHE A 113 18.99 -2.47 -1.96
N GLY A 114 18.33 -2.28 -3.11
CA GLY A 114 17.59 -3.35 -3.77
C GLY A 114 16.46 -3.91 -2.89
N LEU A 115 16.39 -5.24 -2.77
CA LEU A 115 15.40 -5.93 -1.95
C LEU A 115 15.59 -5.71 -0.45
N ASP A 116 16.81 -5.40 0.00
CA ASP A 116 17.15 -5.19 1.42
C ASP A 116 16.68 -3.81 1.92
N THR A 117 16.04 -3.01 1.07
CA THR A 117 15.65 -1.63 1.39
C THR A 117 14.78 -1.53 2.66
N LEU A 118 13.79 -2.42 2.81
CA LEU A 118 12.90 -2.38 3.96
C LEU A 118 13.64 -2.80 5.24
N ASP A 119 14.48 -3.82 5.15
CA ASP A 119 15.31 -4.29 6.27
C ASP A 119 16.33 -3.22 6.70
N VAL A 120 16.90 -2.47 5.74
CA VAL A 120 17.78 -1.34 6.06
C VAL A 120 17.02 -0.21 6.76
N LEU A 121 15.79 0.10 6.35
CA LEU A 121 14.97 1.11 7.04
C LEU A 121 14.59 0.67 8.45
N GLU A 122 14.38 -0.63 8.63
CA GLU A 122 14.00 -1.26 9.88
C GLU A 122 15.14 -1.38 10.88
N GLU A 123 16.24 -2.01 10.47
CA GLU A 123 17.29 -2.46 11.38
C GLU A 123 18.49 -1.51 11.39
N SER A 124 18.70 -0.75 10.31
CA SER A 124 19.91 0.05 10.13
C SER A 124 19.65 1.36 9.37
N PRO A 125 18.65 2.18 9.75
CA PRO A 125 18.23 3.35 8.96
C PRO A 125 19.31 4.43 8.83
N GLY A 126 20.34 4.42 9.70
CA GLY A 126 21.53 5.27 9.57
C GLY A 126 22.26 5.07 8.24
N ARG A 127 22.18 3.88 7.63
CA ARG A 127 22.77 3.56 6.32
C ARG A 127 22.18 4.36 5.18
N LEU A 128 21.01 4.98 5.34
CA LEU A 128 20.46 5.89 4.33
C LEU A 128 21.44 7.00 3.92
N ILE A 129 22.41 7.36 4.76
CA ILE A 129 23.48 8.30 4.41
C ILE A 129 24.35 7.84 3.22
N GLU A 130 24.39 6.53 2.93
CA GLU A 130 25.09 5.96 1.78
C GLU A 130 24.44 6.35 0.45
N VAL A 131 23.14 6.71 0.47
CA VAL A 131 22.38 7.03 -0.75
C VAL A 131 22.65 8.48 -1.19
N PRO A 132 23.06 8.72 -2.45
CA PRO A 132 23.34 10.06 -2.95
C PRO A 132 22.18 11.06 -2.76
N GLY A 133 22.47 12.14 -2.02
CA GLY A 133 21.52 13.21 -1.71
C GLY A 133 20.73 13.02 -0.41
N LEU A 134 20.89 11.90 0.30
CA LEU A 134 20.44 11.74 1.68
C LEU A 134 21.57 12.16 2.64
N GLY A 135 21.49 13.41 3.13
CA GLY A 135 22.40 13.91 4.17
C GLY A 135 21.89 13.65 5.60
N PRO A 136 22.69 13.90 6.65
CA PRO A 136 22.40 13.46 8.02
C PRO A 136 21.09 13.98 8.60
N LYS A 137 20.65 15.19 8.19
CA LYS A 137 19.35 15.75 8.59
C LYS A 137 18.19 14.98 7.96
N ARG A 138 18.30 14.63 6.68
CA ARG A 138 17.23 13.95 5.95
C ARG A 138 17.13 12.49 6.37
N THR A 139 18.27 11.82 6.58
CA THR A 139 18.33 10.48 7.18
C THR A 139 17.56 10.45 8.50
N ARG A 140 17.90 11.33 9.45
CA ARG A 140 17.19 11.42 10.74
C ARG A 140 15.69 11.62 10.60
N ASN A 141 15.26 12.50 9.69
CA ASN A 141 13.83 12.74 9.46
C ASN A 141 13.12 11.51 8.87
N ILE A 142 13.75 10.82 7.92
CA ILE A 142 13.19 9.59 7.33
C ILE A 142 13.12 8.49 8.38
N THR A 143 14.16 8.33 9.21
CA THR A 143 14.17 7.37 10.32
C THR A 143 13.01 7.63 11.28
N ALA A 144 12.83 8.87 11.73
CA ALA A 144 11.72 9.21 12.62
C ALA A 144 10.35 8.96 11.97
N ALA A 145 10.19 9.28 10.69
CA ALA A 145 8.94 9.03 9.96
C ALA A 145 8.68 7.53 9.75
N TRP A 146 9.72 6.72 9.58
CA TRP A 146 9.60 5.26 9.50
C TRP A 146 9.07 4.67 10.82
N GLU A 147 9.66 5.08 11.94
CA GLU A 147 9.20 4.64 13.28
C GLU A 147 7.75 5.06 13.57
N GLU A 148 7.38 6.30 13.23
CA GLU A 148 5.99 6.78 13.38
C GLU A 148 5.01 5.93 12.55
N GLN A 149 5.38 5.61 11.30
CA GLN A 149 4.57 4.78 10.40
C GLN A 149 4.38 3.37 10.97
N LYS A 150 5.42 2.78 11.57
CA LYS A 150 5.35 1.46 12.20
C LYS A 150 4.46 1.45 13.43
N ALA A 151 4.59 2.43 14.31
CA ALA A 151 3.76 2.53 15.51
C ALA A 151 2.26 2.62 15.15
N ILE A 152 1.90 3.35 14.08
CA ILE A 152 0.51 3.40 13.58
C ILE A 152 0.01 2.01 13.17
N LYS A 153 0.86 1.20 12.53
CA LYS A 153 0.49 -0.17 12.11
C LYS A 153 0.33 -1.12 13.29
N GLU A 154 1.17 -1.03 14.31
CA GLU A 154 1.09 -1.89 15.50
C GLU A 154 -0.17 -1.62 16.33
N VAL A 155 -0.63 -0.36 16.39
CA VAL A 155 -1.85 0.03 17.13
C VAL A 155 -3.14 -0.51 16.49
N MET A 156 -3.10 -0.90 15.22
CA MET A 156 -4.26 -1.44 14.51
C MET A 156 -4.45 -2.96 14.67
N VAL A 157 -3.54 -3.63 15.39
CA VAL A 157 -3.60 -5.06 15.68
C VAL A 157 -4.25 -5.28 17.05
N PHE A 158 -5.54 -4.94 17.19
CA PHE A 158 -6.34 -5.28 18.38
C PHE A 158 -7.78 -5.62 18.01
#